data_AF-A0A350AFB1-F1
#
_entry.id   AF-A0A350AFB1-F1
#
_cell.length_a   1.000
_cell.length_b   1.000
_cell.length_c   1.000
_cell.angle_alpha   90.00
_cell.angle_beta   90.00
_cell.angle_gamma   90.00
#
_symmetry.space_group_name_H-M   'P 1'
#
loop_
_entity.id
_entity.type
_entity.pdbx_description
1 polymer ?
#
loop_
_entity_poly.entity_id
_entity_poly.type
_entity_poly.pdbx_seq_one_letter_code
_entity_poly.pdbx_strand_id
1 'polypeptide(L)' 'IFDKAFLLYPDPWPKARHHRRRFVTPEHLEPLHRALKPGAEFRVATDIPDYVRQTLEEVPKAGFEWLAEGP' A
#
# COMPACT_ATOMS: atom_id res chain seq x y z
N ILE A 1 2.05 -8.28 -16.74
CA ILE A 1 2.98 -7.71 -15.74
C ILE A 1 2.97 -6.20 -15.92
N PHE A 2 2.70 -5.43 -14.86
CA PHE A 2 2.45 -3.98 -14.92
C PHE A 2 3.71 -3.15 -14.62
N ASP A 3 3.77 -1.93 -15.16
CA ASP A 3 4.89 -1.00 -14.97
C ASP A 3 4.72 -0.06 -13.76
N LYS A 4 3.48 0.23 -13.37
CA LYS A 4 3.14 1.05 -12.19
C LYS A 4 1.80 0.61 -11.59
N ALA A 5 1.62 0.88 -10.31
CA ALA A 5 0.36 0.75 -9.58
C ALA A 5 0.09 1.99 -8.72
N PHE A 6 -1.18 2.33 -8.55
CA PHE A 6 -1.62 3.48 -7.79
C PHE A 6 -2.76 3.08 -6.86
N LEU A 7 -2.66 3.48 -5.59
CA LEU A 7 -3.73 3.40 -4.60
C LEU A 7 -4.02 4.81 -4.10
N LEU A 8 -5.03 5.45 -4.69
CA LEU A 8 -5.34 6.85 -4.47
C LEU A 8 -6.62 6.97 -3.65
N TYR A 9 -6.53 7.58 -2.47
CA TYR A 9 -7.64 7.85 -1.56
C TYR A 9 -8.59 6.65 -1.36
N PRO A 10 -8.05 5.48 -0.94
CA PRO A 10 -8.87 4.29 -0.74
C PRO A 10 -9.83 4.46 0.43
N ASP A 11 -10.88 3.63 0.48
CA ASP A 11 -11.82 3.64 1.58
C ASP A 11 -11.11 3.48 2.93
N PRO A 12 -11.41 4.37 3.90
CA PRO A 12 -10.57 4.55 5.09
C PRO A 12 -10.73 3.46 6.14
N TRP A 13 -11.92 2.86 6.22
CA TRP A 13 -12.31 1.88 7.24
C TRP A 13 -11.87 2.30 8.66
N PRO A 14 -12.42 3.39 9.24
CA PRO A 14 -11.90 4.02 10.46
C PRO A 14 -12.12 3.19 11.74
N LYS A 15 -12.99 2.17 11.70
CA LYS A 15 -13.25 1.30 12.85
C LYS A 15 -12.23 0.16 12.83
N ALA A 16 -11.56 -0.10 13.95
CA ALA A 16 -10.55 -1.16 14.08
C ALA A 16 -11.01 -2.52 13.51
N ARG A 17 -12.27 -2.91 13.79
CA ARG A 17 -12.87 -4.16 13.28
C ARG A 17 -12.97 -4.23 11.74
N HIS A 18 -12.79 -3.14 11.02
CA HIS A 18 -12.83 -3.07 9.57
C HIS A 18 -11.44 -2.93 8.94
N HIS A 19 -10.35 -2.85 9.70
CA HIS A 19 -9.01 -2.64 9.14
C HIS A 19 -8.59 -3.74 8.14
N ARG A 20 -9.11 -4.97 8.31
CA ARG A 20 -8.92 -6.07 7.34
C ARG A 20 -9.54 -5.82 5.95
N ARG A 21 -10.38 -4.78 5.80
CA ARG A 21 -10.98 -4.38 4.53
C ARG A 21 -10.14 -3.33 3.80
N ARG A 22 -9.13 -2.74 4.44
CA ARG A 22 -8.20 -1.83 3.79
C ARG A 22 -7.43 -2.60 2.72
N PHE A 23 -7.01 -1.91 1.67
CA PHE A 23 -6.19 -2.54 0.63
C PHE A 23 -4.79 -2.86 1.14
N VAL A 24 -4.26 -2.06 2.07
CA VAL A 24 -2.88 -2.21 2.57
C VAL A 24 -2.82 -3.32 3.61
N THR A 25 -3.04 -4.55 3.17
CA THR A 25 -2.89 -5.78 3.95
C THR A 25 -2.06 -6.79 3.16
N PRO A 26 -1.39 -7.75 3.82
CA PRO A 26 -0.58 -8.76 3.14
C PRO A 26 -1.32 -9.48 2.00
N GLU A 27 -2.60 -9.79 2.20
CA GLU A 27 -3.44 -10.52 1.24
C GLU A 27 -3.56 -9.81 -0.12
N HIS A 28 -3.49 -8.48 -0.14
CA HIS A 28 -3.56 -7.68 -1.37
C HIS A 28 -2.17 -7.26 -1.86
N LEU A 29 -1.24 -6.98 -0.94
CA LEU A 29 0.10 -6.47 -1.29
C LEU A 29 0.99 -7.55 -1.93
N GLU A 30 0.93 -8.78 -1.44
CA GLU A 30 1.72 -9.89 -2.01
C GLU A 30 1.38 -10.18 -3.48
N PRO A 31 0.10 -10.38 -3.89
CA PRO A 31 -0.22 -10.59 -5.29
C PRO A 31 0.06 -9.33 -6.13
N LEU A 32 -0.09 -8.12 -5.57
CA LEU A 32 0.28 -6.88 -6.25
C LEU A 32 1.79 -6.85 -6.58
N HIS A 33 2.64 -7.14 -5.60
CA HIS A 33 4.09 -7.18 -5.77
C HIS A 33 4.49 -8.18 -6.88
N ARG A 34 3.88 -9.37 -6.90
CA ARG A 34 4.13 -10.38 -7.94
C ARG A 34 3.63 -9.98 -9.34
N ALA A 35 2.60 -9.15 -9.42
CA ALA A 35 2.03 -8.69 -10.69
C ALA A 35 2.84 -7.54 -11.33
N LEU A 36 3.70 -6.89 -10.56
CA LEU A 36 4.54 -5.77 -10.97
C LEU A 36 5.89 -6.27 -11.51
N LYS A 37 6.44 -5.55 -12.50
CA LYS A 37 7.80 -5.80 -12.99
C LYS A 37 8.81 -5.40 -11.91
N PRO A 38 9.99 -6.03 -11.84
CA PRO A 38 11.10 -5.48 -11.06
C PRO A 38 11.37 -4.03 -11.46
N GLY A 39 11.50 -3.13 -10.48
CA GLY A 39 11.66 -1.69 -10.69
C GLY A 39 10.37 -0.92 -10.99
N ALA A 40 9.21 -1.57 -11.00
CA ALA A 40 7.92 -0.89 -11.09
C ALA A 40 7.62 -0.11 -9.81
N GLU A 41 6.89 1.00 -9.95
CA GLU A 41 6.52 1.85 -8.83
C GLU A 41 5.11 1.53 -8.33
N PHE A 42 4.96 1.41 -7.01
CA PHE A 42 3.67 1.44 -6.35
C PHE A 42 3.52 2.73 -5.56
N ARG A 43 2.54 3.57 -5.92
CA ARG A 43 2.29 4.86 -5.28
C ARG A 43 1.01 4.82 -4.48
N VAL A 44 1.09 5.20 -3.21
CA VAL A 44 -0.07 5.32 -2.32
C VAL A 44 -0.27 6.78 -1.97
N ALA A 45 -1.51 7.26 -2.05
CA ALA A 45 -1.88 8.60 -1.61
C ALA A 45 -3.11 8.52 -0.71
N THR A 46 -3.03 9.12 0.47
CA THR A 46 -4.13 9.24 1.43
C THR A 46 -3.87 10.40 2.38
N ASP A 47 -4.92 11.10 2.78
CA ASP A 47 -4.91 12.20 3.74
C ASP A 47 -5.13 11.73 5.19
N ILE A 48 -5.13 10.41 5.42
CA ILE A 48 -5.50 9.81 6.71
C ILE A 48 -4.24 9.32 7.42
N PRO A 49 -3.84 9.95 8.55
CA PRO A 49 -2.57 9.62 9.22
C PRO A 49 -2.45 8.14 9.63
N ASP A 50 -3.56 7.51 10.02
CA ASP A 50 -3.57 6.09 10.37
C ASP A 50 -3.36 5.17 9.16
N TYR A 51 -3.88 5.55 8.00
CA TYR A 51 -3.70 4.80 6.77
C TYR A 51 -2.28 5.00 6.21
N VAL A 52 -1.73 6.22 6.32
CA VAL A 52 -0.31 6.49 6.04
C VAL A 52 0.59 5.61 6.90
N ARG A 53 0.37 5.58 8.22
CA ARG A 53 1.12 4.71 9.14
C ARG A 53 1.06 3.24 8.72
N GLN A 54 -0.13 2.71 8.46
CA GLN A 54 -0.29 1.32 8.01
C GLN A 54 0.44 1.06 6.68
N THR A 55 0.43 2.03 5.76
CA THR A 55 1.16 1.95 4.48
C THR A 55 2.67 1.83 4.72
N LEU A 56 3.23 2.69 5.58
CA LEU A 56 4.64 2.66 5.95
C LEU A 56 5.04 1.34 6.61
N GLU A 57 4.15 0.71 7.38
CA GLU A 57 4.41 -0.54 8.07
C GLU A 57 4.30 -1.78 7.17
N GLU A 58 3.25 -1.88 6.34
CA GLU A 58 2.92 -3.12 5.63
C GLU A 58 3.52 -3.20 4.23
N VAL A 59 3.69 -2.08 3.52
CA VAL A 59 4.21 -2.08 2.14
C VAL A 59 5.64 -2.64 2.06
N PRO A 60 6.60 -2.25 2.94
CA PRO A 60 7.94 -2.82 2.91
C PRO A 60 7.97 -4.32 3.18
N LYS A 61 7.07 -4.84 4.03
CA LYS A 61 6.97 -6.27 4.35
C LYS A 61 6.61 -7.11 3.12
N ALA A 62 5.91 -6.54 2.15
CA ALA A 62 5.56 -7.21 0.89
C ALA A 62 6.70 -7.24 -0.15
N GLY A 63 7.85 -6.60 0.12
CA GLY A 63 9.03 -6.61 -0.75
C GLY A 63 9.27 -5.30 -1.50
N PHE A 64 8.49 -4.25 -1.25
CA PHE A 64 8.70 -2.94 -1.86
C PHE A 64 9.80 -2.15 -1.13
N GLU A 65 10.60 -1.40 -1.89
CA GLU A 65 11.56 -0.44 -1.36
C GLU A 65 10.91 0.93 -1.16
N TRP A 66 11.22 1.60 -0.05
CA TRP A 66 10.73 2.94 0.22
C TRP A 66 11.58 4.00 -0.48
N LEU A 67 10.98 4.70 -1.46
CA LEU A 67 11.68 5.68 -2.30
C LEU A 67 11.30 7.14 -2.02
N ALA A 68 10.31 7.40 -1.17
CA ALA A 68 9.84 8.76 -0.90
C ALA A 68 10.65 9.45 0.21
N GLU A 69 10.76 10.77 0.15
CA GLU A 69 11.50 11.57 1.15
C GLU A 69 10.72 11.77 2.46
N GLY A 70 9.40 11.58 2.42
CA GLY A 70 8.52 11.70 3.58
C GLY A 70 7.15 11.06 3.33
N PRO A 71 6.34 10.94 4.40
CA PRO A 71 4.92 10.59 4.29
C PRO A 71 4.09 11.71 3.63
#